data_AF-A0A9E1VRB8-F1
#
_entry.id   AF-A0A9E1VRB8-F1
#
_cell.length_a   1.000
_cell.length_b   1.000
_cell.length_c   1.000
_cell.angle_alpha   90.00
_cell.angle_beta   90.00
_cell.angle_gamma   90.00
#
_symmetry.space_group_name_H-M   'P 1'
#
loop_
_entity.id
_entity.type
_entity.pdbx_description
1 polymer ?
#
loop_
_entity_poly.entity_id
_entity_poly.type
_entity_poly.pdbx_seq_one_letter_code
_entity_poly.pdbx_strand_id
1 'polypeptide(L)' 'MDSVLRLNSGQMIVLGGLMQEREQEEHAGIPGLSEVPLLGALFKGKSVENRMIELVILLKATILNV' A
#
# COMPACT_ATOMS: atom_id res chain seq x y z
N MET A 1 12.23 3.09 21.43
CA MET A 1 10.80 3.24 21.75
C MET A 1 10.43 1.96 22.46
N ASP A 2 10.30 2.00 23.78
CA ASP A 2 9.99 0.80 24.55
C ASP A 2 8.49 0.84 24.88
N SER A 3 7.73 -0.11 24.35
CA SER A 3 6.29 -0.22 24.58
C SER A 3 6.04 -1.37 25.55
N VAL A 4 5.33 -1.09 26.65
CA VAL A 4 4.93 -2.09 27.63
C VAL A 4 3.45 -2.40 27.44
N LEU A 5 3.14 -3.66 27.16
CA LEU A 5 1.78 -4.15 26.91
C LEU A 5 1.37 -5.13 28.01
N ARG A 6 0.13 -5.00 28.49
CA ARG A 6 -0.50 -5.94 29.44
C ARG A 6 -1.62 -6.69 28.74
N LEU A 7 -1.54 -8.02 28.70
CA LEU A 7 -2.50 -8.89 28.04
C LEU A 7 -2.68 -10.18 28.86
N ASN A 8 -3.86 -10.78 28.74
CA ASN A 8 -4.15 -12.07 29.37
C ASN A 8 -3.48 -13.22 28.59
N SER A 9 -3.17 -14.31 29.28
CA SER A 9 -2.63 -15.52 28.65
C SER A 9 -3.57 -16.03 27.55
N GLY A 10 -3.03 -16.24 26.36
CA GLY A 10 -3.77 -16.74 25.19
C GLY A 10 -4.53 -15.66 24.42
N GLN A 11 -4.58 -14.41 24.90
CA GLN A 11 -5.26 -13.32 24.21
C GLN A 11 -4.45 -12.87 22.99
N MET A 12 -5.14 -12.70 21.85
CA MET A 12 -4.57 -12.12 20.63
C MET A 12 -4.70 -10.60 20.69
N ILE A 13 -3.62 -9.89 20.40
CA ILE A 13 -3.58 -8.43 20.34
C ILE A 13 -3.02 -7.96 19.00
N VAL A 14 -3.60 -6.90 18.46
CA VAL A 14 -3.06 -6.17 17.31
C VAL A 14 -2.04 -5.16 17.84
N LEU A 15 -0.77 -5.33 17.49
CA LEU A 15 0.29 -4.41 17.90
C LEU A 15 0.26 -3.12 17.08
N GLY A 16 -0.22 -3.24 15.85
CA GLY A 16 -0.33 -2.16 14.90
C GLY A 16 -0.41 -2.69 13.48
N GLY A 17 -0.35 -1.76 12.54
CA GLY A 17 -0.31 -2.05 11.12
C GLY A 17 0.26 -0.88 10.35
N LEU A 18 0.52 -1.11 9.06
CA LEU A 18 0.91 -0.08 8.11
C LEU A 18 -0.05 -0.16 6.94
N MET A 19 -0.69 0.95 6.63
CA MET A 19 -1.41 1.12 5.37
C MET A 19 -0.57 2.00 4.48
N GLN A 20 -0.18 1.47 3.33
CA GLN A 20 0.59 2.21 2.34
C GLN A 20 -0.17 2.24 1.03
N GLU A 21 -0.49 3.44 0.58
CA GLU A 21 -1.06 3.70 -0.74
C GLU A 21 0.07 4.21 -1.65
N ARG A 22 0.19 3.61 -2.84
CA ARG A 22 1.05 4.09 -3.92
C ARG A 22 0.21 4.29 -5.16
N GLU A 23 0.21 5.52 -5.66
CA GLU A 23 -0.33 5.89 -6.97
C GLU A 23 0.85 6.10 -7.92
N GLN A 24 0.80 5.42 -9.07
CA GLN A 24 1.79 5.55 -10.13
C GLN A 24 1.10 5.97 -11.42
N GLU A 25 1.34 7.20 -11.85
CA GLU A 25 0.90 7.69 -13.15
C GLU A 25 2.04 7.51 -14.17
N GLU A 26 1.76 6.81 -15.26
CA GLU A 26 2.65 6.64 -16.39
C GLU A 26 2.04 7.29 -17.63
N HIS A 27 2.80 8.18 -18.26
CA HIS A 27 2.42 8.83 -19.50
C HIS A 27 3.24 8.24 -20.64
N ALA A 28 2.58 7.57 -21.57
CA ALA A 28 3.15 7.07 -22.81
C ALA A 28 2.59 7.87 -23.99
N GLY A 29 3.37 8.05 -25.05
CA GLY A 29 2.89 8.72 -26.25
C GLY A 29 3.92 8.70 -27.36
N ILE A 30 3.45 8.82 -28.61
CA ILE A 30 4.35 8.90 -29.76
C ILE A 30 4.85 10.35 -29.87
N PRO A 31 6.16 10.62 -29.78
CA PRO A 31 6.70 11.98 -29.92
C PRO A 31 6.37 12.54 -31.32
N GLY A 32 5.99 13.82 -31.38
CA GLY A 32 5.53 14.50 -32.60
C GLY A 32 4.03 14.37 -32.89
N LEU A 33 3.46 13.15 -32.83
CA LEU A 33 2.01 12.95 -33.07
C LEU A 33 1.15 13.33 -31.85
N SER A 34 1.68 13.13 -30.64
CA SER A 34 1.00 13.49 -29.39
C SER A 34 0.84 15.00 -29.17
N GLU A 35 1.56 15.84 -29.92
CA GLU A 35 1.49 17.30 -29.82
C GLU A 35 0.55 17.94 -30.86
N VAL A 36 0.04 17.16 -31.82
CA VAL A 36 -0.85 17.65 -32.87
C VAL A 36 -2.15 18.18 -32.25
N PRO A 37 -2.50 19.46 -32.45
CA PRO A 37 -3.80 19.98 -32.00
C PRO A 37 -4.92 19.15 -32.61
N LEU A 38 -5.96 18.85 -31.83
CA LEU A 38 -7.15 18.06 -32.23
C LEU A 38 -6.96 16.52 -32.27
N LEU A 39 -5.80 16.00 -32.70
CA LEU A 39 -5.58 14.54 -32.85
C LEU A 39 -4.60 13.92 -31.83
N GLY A 40 -3.81 14.73 -31.13
CA GLY A 40 -2.76 14.24 -30.23
C GLY A 40 -3.26 13.40 -29.06
N ALA A 41 -4.53 13.52 -28.65
CA ALA A 41 -5.12 12.71 -27.60
C ALA A 41 -5.26 11.22 -27.96
N LEU A 42 -5.43 10.89 -29.26
CA LEU A 42 -5.51 9.50 -29.73
C LEU A 42 -4.14 8.78 -29.70
N PHE A 43 -3.05 9.55 -29.62
CA PHE A 43 -1.67 9.06 -29.60
C PHE A 43 -0.99 9.27 -28.25
N LYS A 44 -1.76 9.59 -27.20
CA LYS A 44 -1.35 9.63 -25.79
C LYS A 44 -1.98 8.45 -25.05
N GLY A 45 -1.16 7.69 -24.34
CA GLY A 45 -1.58 6.72 -23.33
C GLY A 45 -1.33 7.28 -21.93
N LYS A 46 -2.34 7.27 -21.08
CA LYS A 46 -2.18 7.45 -19.64
C LYS A 46 -2.48 6.11 -18.98
N SER A 47 -1.54 5.60 -18.19
CA SER A 47 -1.76 4.47 -17.29
C SER A 47 -1.71 5.00 -15.86
N VAL A 48 -2.66 4.57 -15.03
CA VAL A 48 -2.67 4.87 -13.60
C VAL A 48 -2.73 3.54 -12.88
N GLU A 49 -1.69 3.22 -12.11
CA GLU A 49 -1.64 2.05 -11.24
C GLU A 49 -1.79 2.50 -9.79
N ASN A 50 -2.83 2.00 -9.13
CA ASN A 50 -3.05 2.21 -7.71
C ASN A 50 -2.75 0.92 -6.95
N ARG A 51 -1.84 0.99 -5.98
CA ARG A 51 -1.43 -0.14 -5.15
C ARG A 51 -1.63 0.19 -3.68
N MET A 52 -2.49 -0.57 -3.03
CA MET A 52 -2.74 -0.52 -1.59
C MET A 52 -2.07 -1.73 -0.91
N ILE A 53 -1.24 -1.48 0.10
CA ILE A 53 -0.61 -2.51 0.92
C ILE A 53 -1.06 -2.33 2.36
N GLU A 54 -1.73 -3.34 2.91
CA GLU A 54 -2.14 -3.40 4.31
C GLU A 54 -1.29 -4.44 5.05
N LEU A 55 -0.46 -3.97 5.96
CA LEU A 55 0.32 -4.83 6.86
C LEU A 55 -0.33 -4.82 8.24
N VAL A 56 -0.60 -5.99 8.81
CA VAL A 56 -1.13 -6.14 10.17
C VAL A 56 -0.21 -7.01 11.00
N ILE A 57 0.18 -6.55 12.18
CA ILE A 57 1.06 -7.28 13.11
C ILE A 57 0.23 -7.76 14.31
N LEU A 58 0.19 -9.09 14.46
CA LEU A 58 -0.56 -9.78 15.51
C LEU A 58 0.40 -10.44 16.50
N LEU A 59 0.08 -10.37 17.79
CA LEU A 59 0.83 -11.05 18.84
C LEU A 59 -0.12 -11.88 19.71
N LYS A 60 0.28 -13.12 20.00
CA LYS A 60 -0.39 -14.01 20.96
C LYS A 60 0.64 -14.57 21.92
N ALA A 61 0.60 -14.14 23.18
CA ALA A 61 1.43 -14.69 24.24
C ALA A 61 0.63 -15.71 25.05
N THR A 62 1.24 -16.82 25.45
CA THR A 62 0.61 -17.85 26.30
C THR A 62 1.56 -18.21 27.43
N ILE A 63 1.06 -18.22 28.65
CA ILE A 63 1.79 -18.67 29.84
C ILE A 63 1.80 -20.20 29.82
N LEU A 64 2.99 -20.78 29.89
CA LEU A 64 3.17 -22.22 30.08
C LEU A 64 3.45 -22.46 31.57
N ASN A 65 2.60 -23.27 32.20
CA ASN A 65 2.85 -23.78 33.54
C ASN A 65 3.49 -25.16 33.38
N VAL A 66 4.77 -25.28 33.77
CA VAL A 66 5.53 -26.54 33.82
C VAL A 66 5.79 -26.88 35.27
#